data_AF-A0A660VYU1-F1
#
_entry.id   AF-A0A660VYU1-F1
#
_cell.length_a   1.000
_cell.length_b   1.000
_cell.length_c   1.000
_cell.angle_alpha   90.00
_cell.angle_beta   90.00
_cell.angle_gamma   90.00
#
_symmetry.space_group_name_H-M   'P 1'
#
loop_
_entity.id
_entity.type
_entity.pdbx_description
1 polymer ?
#
loop_
_entity_poly.entity_id
_entity_poly.type
_entity_poly.pdbx_seq_one_letter_code
_entity_poly.pdbx_strand_id
1 'polypeptide(L)'
;MLRTPRRARREAGIALVLTAVIGFLTLGLFAVAIRSGHDSIRGERLQWRRAERAVSITASLADGVSLLRTGEPPIDPFACIATQTDDDGVDWDVKVTFTKLTTLQYDLDAALASEAELLSLPAMPLTF
;
A
#
# COMPACT_ATOMS: atom_id res chain seq x y z
N MET A 1 72.77 -6.07 -24.12
CA MET A 1 71.58 -5.22 -23.93
C MET A 1 70.67 -5.87 -22.87
N LEU A 2 70.82 -5.47 -21.60
CA LEU A 2 70.06 -6.04 -20.48
C LEU A 2 68.86 -5.14 -20.15
N ARG A 3 67.66 -5.58 -20.55
CA ARG A 3 66.39 -4.94 -20.20
C ARG A 3 66.17 -5.03 -18.69
N THR A 4 66.04 -3.88 -18.04
CA THR A 4 65.86 -3.74 -16.59
C THR A 4 64.51 -4.31 -16.11
N PRO A 5 64.47 -5.29 -15.20
CA PRO A 5 63.23 -5.95 -14.75
C PRO A 5 62.38 -5.12 -13.77
N ARG A 6 62.88 -3.97 -13.30
CA ARG A 6 62.21 -3.15 -12.27
C ARG A 6 60.99 -2.37 -12.77
N ARG A 7 60.92 -2.01 -14.06
CA ARG A 7 59.82 -1.22 -14.63
C ARG A 7 58.56 -2.07 -14.82
N ALA A 8 58.72 -3.27 -15.38
CA ALA A 8 57.62 -4.23 -15.58
C ALA A 8 56.94 -4.65 -14.27
N ARG A 9 57.70 -4.77 -13.17
CA ARG A 9 57.15 -5.14 -11.84
C ARG A 9 56.32 -4.01 -11.20
N ARG A 10 56.68 -2.75 -11.45
CA ARG A 10 55.89 -1.58 -11.01
C ARG A 10 54.62 -1.41 -11.83
N GLU A 11 54.70 -1.60 -13.14
CA GLU A 11 53.54 -1.55 -14.05
C GLU A 11 52.53 -2.67 -13.74
N ALA A 12 53.01 -3.88 -13.46
CA ALA A 12 52.17 -5.00 -13.00
C ALA A 12 51.50 -4.72 -11.65
N GLY A 13 52.20 -4.08 -10.71
CA GLY A 13 51.63 -3.68 -9.42
C GLY A 13 50.53 -2.62 -9.57
N ILE A 14 50.74 -1.62 -10.43
CA ILE A 14 49.74 -0.59 -10.73
C ILE A 14 48.51 -1.21 -11.40
N ALA A 15 48.71 -2.11 -12.37
CA ALA A 15 47.61 -2.80 -13.04
C ALA A 15 46.74 -3.59 -12.05
N LEU A 16 47.36 -4.32 -11.12
CA LEU A 16 46.65 -5.12 -10.11
C LEU A 16 45.82 -4.25 -9.16
N VAL A 17 46.36 -3.11 -8.72
CA VAL A 17 45.61 -2.14 -7.91
C VAL A 17 44.43 -1.57 -8.69
N LEU A 18 44.61 -1.24 -9.96
CA LEU A 18 43.56 -0.69 -10.81
C LEU A 18 42.43 -1.71 -11.01
N THR A 19 42.76 -2.98 -11.24
CA THR A 19 41.77 -4.06 -11.34
C THR A 19 41.01 -4.26 -10.03
N ALA A 20 41.70 -4.20 -8.89
CA ALA A 20 41.07 -4.32 -7.57
C ALA A 20 40.10 -3.15 -7.30
N VAL A 21 40.50 -1.91 -7.64
CA VAL A 21 39.64 -0.72 -7.49
C VAL A 21 38.41 -0.82 -8.39
N ILE A 22 38.58 -1.20 -9.66
CA ILE A 22 37.45 -1.38 -10.58
C ILE A 22 36.52 -2.49 -10.07
N GLY A 23 37.06 -3.62 -9.62
CA GLY A 23 36.27 -4.71 -9.04
C GLY A 23 35.48 -4.29 -7.79
N PHE A 24 36.07 -3.44 -6.95
CA PHE A 24 35.38 -2.92 -5.76
C PHE A 24 34.28 -1.92 -6.14
N LEU A 25 34.53 -1.06 -7.14
CA LEU A 25 33.55 -0.12 -7.65
C LEU A 25 32.37 -0.82 -8.32
N THR A 26 32.61 -1.87 -9.12
CA THR A 26 31.53 -2.65 -9.75
C THR A 26 30.69 -3.40 -8.71
N LEU A 27 31.32 -3.99 -7.70
CA LEU A 27 30.61 -4.61 -6.57
C LEU A 27 29.79 -3.58 -5.78
N GLY A 28 30.34 -2.39 -5.53
CA GLY A 28 29.61 -1.31 -4.84
C GLY A 28 28.39 -0.84 -5.62
N LEU A 29 28.52 -0.63 -6.93
CA LEU A 29 27.41 -0.29 -7.83
C LEU A 29 26.33 -1.37 -7.85
N PHE A 30 26.74 -2.64 -7.90
CA PHE A 30 25.82 -3.78 -7.88
C PHE A 30 25.06 -3.89 -6.55
N ALA A 31 25.75 -3.66 -5.42
CA ALA A 31 25.13 -3.65 -4.10
C ALA A 31 24.08 -2.53 -3.95
N VAL A 32 24.35 -1.34 -4.49
CA VAL A 32 23.39 -0.22 -4.50
C VAL A 32 22.16 -0.57 -5.35
N ALA A 33 22.36 -1.14 -6.54
CA ALA A 33 21.27 -1.53 -7.43
C ALA A 33 20.32 -2.58 -6.81
N ILE A 34 20.88 -3.60 -6.14
CA ILE A 34 20.08 -4.62 -5.43
C ILE A 34 19.27 -3.97 -4.30
N ARG A 35 19.88 -3.05 -3.55
CA ARG A 35 19.21 -2.38 -2.43
C ARG A 35 18.07 -1.47 -2.89
N SER A 36 18.27 -0.71 -3.97
CA SER A 36 17.22 0.14 -4.54
C SER A 36 16.01 -0.66 -5.03
N GLY A 37 16.23 -1.88 -5.56
CA GLY A 37 15.13 -2.75 -5.98
C GLY A 37 14.27 -3.24 -4.82
N HIS A 38 14.86 -3.47 -3.63
CA HIS A 38 14.11 -3.94 -2.47
C HIS A 38 13.24 -2.82 -1.85
N ASP A 39 13.76 -1.58 -1.82
CA ASP A 39 13.02 -0.43 -1.30
C ASP A 39 11.89 0.01 -2.25
N SER A 40 12.10 -0.09 -3.58
CA SER A 40 11.05 0.22 -4.56
C SER A 40 9.89 -0.78 -4.48
N ILE A 41 10.17 -2.08 -4.39
CA ILE A 41 9.14 -3.12 -4.27
C ILE A 41 8.31 -2.96 -2.99
N ARG A 42 8.96 -2.57 -1.88
CA ARG A 42 8.24 -2.34 -0.62
C ARG A 42 7.37 -1.09 -0.67
N GLY A 43 7.84 -0.03 -1.30
CA GLY A 43 7.07 1.21 -1.50
C GLY A 43 5.85 0.98 -2.39
N GLU A 44 6.04 0.28 -3.51
CA GLU A 44 5.00 -0.02 -4.48
C GLU A 44 3.90 -0.91 -3.89
N ARG A 45 4.26 -1.96 -3.13
CA ARG A 45 3.27 -2.81 -2.44
C ARG A 45 2.45 -2.07 -1.39
N LEU A 46 3.06 -1.08 -0.71
CA LEU A 46 2.33 -0.25 0.26
C LEU A 46 1.40 0.76 -0.44
N GLN A 47 1.79 1.29 -1.61
CA GLN A 47 0.94 2.15 -2.41
C GLN A 47 -0.24 1.39 -3.01
N TRP A 48 0.01 0.20 -3.56
CA TRP A 48 -1.03 -0.69 -4.11
C TRP A 48 -2.10 -1.00 -3.06
N ARG A 49 -1.69 -1.48 -1.88
CA ARG A 49 -2.62 -1.77 -0.77
C ARG A 49 -3.36 -0.54 -0.24
N ARG A 50 -2.82 0.66 -0.40
CA ARG A 50 -3.53 1.91 -0.02
C ARG A 50 -4.53 2.33 -1.09
N ALA A 51 -4.21 2.15 -2.36
CA ALA A 51 -5.10 2.43 -3.46
C ALA A 51 -6.33 1.51 -3.42
N GLU A 52 -6.13 0.19 -3.29
CA GLU A 52 -7.22 -0.79 -3.15
C GLU A 52 -8.14 -0.46 -1.96
N ARG A 53 -7.54 -0.15 -0.80
CA ARG A 53 -8.30 0.26 0.39
C ARG A 53 -9.08 1.55 0.18
N ALA A 54 -8.53 2.52 -0.54
CA ALA A 54 -9.22 3.76 -0.82
C ALA A 54 -10.42 3.52 -1.74
N VAL A 55 -10.28 2.65 -2.75
CA VAL A 55 -11.37 2.27 -3.67
C VAL A 55 -12.51 1.60 -2.91
N SER A 56 -12.23 0.58 -2.08
CA SER A 56 -13.27 -0.10 -1.32
C SER A 56 -13.98 0.82 -0.32
N ILE A 57 -13.24 1.70 0.36
CA ILE A 57 -13.84 2.71 1.25
C ILE A 57 -14.75 3.66 0.45
N THR A 58 -14.32 4.16 -0.70
CA THR A 58 -15.15 5.07 -1.51
C THR A 58 -16.41 4.39 -2.07
N ALA A 59 -16.32 3.12 -2.49
CA ALA A 59 -17.47 2.35 -2.95
C ALA A 59 -18.49 2.17 -1.81
N SER A 60 -18.03 1.78 -0.61
CA SER A 60 -18.92 1.62 0.55
C SER A 60 -19.54 2.94 1.02
N LEU A 61 -18.84 4.06 0.87
CA LEU A 61 -19.44 5.38 1.11
C LEU A 61 -20.52 5.72 0.07
N ALA A 62 -20.30 5.40 -1.21
CA ALA A 62 -21.31 5.60 -2.24
C ALA A 62 -22.58 4.77 -1.99
N ASP A 63 -22.43 3.53 -1.52
CA ASP A 63 -23.55 2.68 -1.10
C ASP A 63 -24.26 3.27 0.12
N GLY A 64 -23.51 3.77 1.10
CA GLY A 64 -24.08 4.46 2.26
C GLY A 64 -24.86 5.73 1.88
N VAL A 65 -24.33 6.56 0.98
CA VAL A 65 -25.05 7.73 0.46
C VAL A 65 -26.31 7.30 -0.30
N SER A 66 -26.25 6.21 -1.06
CA SER A 66 -27.41 5.67 -1.76
C SER A 66 -28.49 5.18 -0.79
N LEU A 67 -28.08 4.57 0.33
CA LEU A 67 -28.99 4.16 1.40
C LEU A 67 -29.73 5.34 2.03
N LEU A 68 -29.04 6.46 2.29
CA LEU A 68 -29.68 7.67 2.81
C LEU A 68 -30.72 8.27 1.84
N ARG A 69 -30.71 7.89 0.56
CA ARG A 69 -31.78 8.27 -0.39
C ARG A 69 -33.05 7.45 -0.21
N THR A 70 -32.95 6.27 0.40
CA THR A 70 -34.08 5.34 0.60
C THR A 70 -34.84 5.62 1.89
N GLY A 71 -34.18 6.20 2.90
CA GLY A 71 -34.79 6.49 4.20
C GLY A 71 -33.80 7.07 5.21
N GLU A 72 -34.23 7.14 6.47
CA GLU A 72 -33.37 7.56 7.59
C GLU A 72 -32.87 6.35 8.38
N PRO A 73 -31.62 6.35 8.87
CA PRO A 73 -31.12 5.27 9.72
C PRO A 73 -32.00 5.05 10.96
N PRO A 74 -32.15 3.80 11.41
CA PRO A 74 -33.07 3.46 12.51
C PRO A 74 -32.59 3.96 13.88
N ILE A 75 -31.28 4.17 14.04
CA ILE A 75 -30.63 4.67 15.26
C ILE A 75 -29.53 5.68 14.89
N ASP A 76 -29.16 6.55 15.83
CA ASP A 76 -28.10 7.53 15.64
C ASP A 76 -27.09 7.45 16.82
N PRO A 77 -25.81 7.13 16.58
CA PRO A 77 -25.23 6.73 15.29
C PRO A 77 -25.63 5.31 14.89
N PHE A 78 -25.77 5.07 13.59
CA PHE A 78 -25.94 3.72 13.01
C PHE A 78 -24.64 3.26 12.36
N ALA A 79 -24.26 2.00 12.55
CA ALA A 79 -23.11 1.41 11.89
C ALA A 79 -23.47 0.05 11.29
N CYS A 80 -22.95 -0.24 10.11
CA CYS A 80 -23.13 -1.50 9.41
C CYS A 80 -21.87 -1.88 8.62
N ILE A 81 -21.82 -3.14 8.17
CA ILE A 81 -20.72 -3.68 7.35
C ILE A 81 -21.13 -3.74 5.88
N ALA A 82 -20.39 -3.06 5.02
CA ALA A 82 -20.46 -3.21 3.57
C ALA A 82 -19.30 -4.08 3.09
N THR A 83 -19.62 -5.18 2.41
CA THR A 83 -18.61 -6.05 1.79
C THR A 83 -18.43 -5.62 0.33
N GLN A 84 -17.22 -5.20 -0.03
CA GLN A 84 -16.86 -4.84 -1.40
C GLN A 84 -15.95 -5.91 -1.98
N THR A 85 -16.38 -6.51 -3.08
CA THR A 85 -15.56 -7.45 -3.84
C THR A 85 -14.77 -6.68 -4.89
N ASP A 86 -13.44 -6.79 -4.84
CA ASP A 86 -12.54 -6.21 -5.85
C ASP A 86 -12.59 -7.01 -7.16
N ASP A 87 -12.02 -6.46 -8.25
CA ASP A 87 -11.95 -7.09 -9.57
C ASP A 87 -11.22 -8.44 -9.54
N ASP A 88 -10.29 -8.63 -8.59
CA ASP A 88 -9.58 -9.88 -8.33
C ASP A 88 -10.39 -10.90 -7.50
N GLY A 89 -11.64 -10.58 -7.14
CA GLY A 89 -12.52 -11.42 -6.33
C GLY A 89 -12.18 -11.44 -4.84
N VAL A 90 -11.43 -10.45 -4.36
CA VAL A 90 -11.08 -10.30 -2.94
C VAL A 90 -12.14 -9.46 -2.25
N ASP A 91 -12.74 -10.03 -1.21
CA ASP A 91 -13.74 -9.34 -0.39
C ASP A 91 -13.07 -8.47 0.67
N TRP A 92 -13.52 -7.22 0.75
CA TRP A 92 -13.11 -6.23 1.74
C TRP A 92 -14.31 -5.79 2.55
N ASP A 93 -14.28 -6.10 3.84
CA ASP A 93 -15.31 -5.63 4.76
C ASP A 93 -14.99 -4.23 5.26
N VAL A 94 -15.91 -3.31 4.99
CA VAL A 94 -15.81 -1.90 5.33
C VAL A 94 -16.96 -1.58 6.29
N LYS A 95 -16.62 -1.11 7.48
CA LYS A 95 -17.58 -0.50 8.38
C LYS A 95 -17.97 0.87 7.85
N VAL A 96 -19.26 1.11 7.69
CA VAL A 96 -19.83 2.42 7.38
C VAL A 96 -20.64 2.90 8.58
N THR A 97 -20.35 4.12 9.03
CA THR A 97 -20.99 4.75 10.19
C THR A 97 -21.73 6.00 9.73
N PHE A 98 -23.00 6.09 10.10
CA PHE A 98 -23.88 7.19 9.82
C PHE A 98 -24.13 7.95 11.12
N THR A 99 -23.76 9.22 11.15
CA THR A 99 -23.97 10.10 12.31
C THR A 99 -24.84 11.28 11.88
N LYS A 100 -26.00 11.48 12.52
CA LYS A 100 -26.89 12.59 12.19
C LYS A 100 -26.31 13.89 12.76
N LEU A 101 -26.04 14.86 11.89
CA LEU A 101 -25.61 16.20 12.31
C LEU A 101 -26.82 17.13 12.51
N THR A 102 -27.77 17.09 11.57
CA THR A 102 -29.02 17.85 11.62
C THR A 102 -30.15 17.06 10.97
N THR A 103 -31.35 17.65 10.85
CA THR A 103 -32.52 17.00 10.22
C THR A 103 -32.26 16.51 8.80
N LEU A 104 -31.38 17.17 8.03
CA LEU A 104 -31.11 16.85 6.62
C LEU A 104 -29.63 16.58 6.33
N GLN A 105 -28.80 16.48 7.36
CA GLN A 105 -27.36 16.35 7.20
C GLN A 105 -26.85 15.18 8.03
N TYR A 106 -26.15 14.27 7.36
CA TYR A 106 -25.47 13.13 7.96
C TYR A 106 -23.98 13.22 7.66
N ASP A 107 -23.18 12.89 8.65
CA ASP A 107 -21.76 12.59 8.49
C ASP A 107 -21.61 11.09 8.25
N LEU A 108 -20.88 10.73 7.20
CA LEU A 108 -20.61 9.34 6.86
C LEU A 108 -19.11 9.10 6.99
N ASP A 109 -18.76 8.14 7.84
CA ASP A 109 -17.40 7.67 7.99
C ASP A 109 -17.31 6.21 7.55
N ALA A 110 -16.21 5.85 6.89
CA ALA A 110 -15.97 4.50 6.42
C ALA A 110 -14.53 4.08 6.70
N ALA A 111 -14.40 2.90 7.30
CA ALA A 111 -13.12 2.33 7.67
C ALA A 111 -13.15 0.82 7.44
N LEU A 112 -11.97 0.21 7.26
CA LEU A 112 -11.88 -1.25 7.26
C LEU A 112 -12.43 -1.80 8.58
N ALA A 113 -13.31 -2.79 8.48
CA ALA A 113 -13.87 -3.44 9.65
C ALA A 113 -12.80 -4.24 10.39
N SER A 114 -12.81 -4.14 11.71
CA SER A 114 -12.09 -5.06 12.58
C SER A 114 -12.87 -6.36 12.79
N GLU A 115 -12.20 -7.46 13.16
CA GLU A 115 -12.87 -8.73 13.48
C GLU A 115 -13.96 -8.59 14.55
N ALA A 116 -13.76 -7.73 15.55
CA ALA A 116 -14.76 -7.49 16.58
C ALA A 116 -16.02 -6.80 16.01
N GLU A 117 -15.86 -5.92 15.03
CA GLU A 117 -16.95 -5.22 14.37
C GLU A 117 -17.72 -6.13 13.43
N LEU A 118 -17.04 -7.04 12.73
CA LEU A 118 -17.68 -8.06 11.88
C LEU A 118 -18.64 -8.96 12.65
N LEU A 119 -18.35 -9.22 13.91
CA LEU A 119 -19.18 -10.07 14.78
C LEU A 119 -20.32 -9.30 15.46
N SER A 120 -20.24 -7.98 15.52
CA SER A 120 -21.16 -7.16 16.32
C SER A 120 -22.06 -6.24 15.49
N LEU A 121 -21.63 -5.82 14.30
CA LEU A 121 -22.38 -4.95 13.43
C LEU A 121 -23.22 -5.74 12.43
N PRO A 122 -24.43 -5.26 12.10
CA PRO A 122 -25.23 -5.86 11.05
C PRO A 122 -24.58 -5.64 9.67
N ALA A 123 -24.88 -6.53 8.73
CA ALA A 123 -24.60 -6.28 7.32
C ALA A 123 -25.37 -5.05 6.83
N MET A 124 -24.80 -4.36 5.84
CA MET A 124 -25.41 -3.19 5.22
C MET A 124 -26.78 -3.56 4.63
N PRO A 125 -27.87 -2.90 5.06
CA PRO A 125 -29.19 -3.19 4.53
C PRO A 125 -29.31 -2.69 3.08
N LEU A 126 -30.32 -3.17 2.35
CA LEU A 126 -30.61 -2.69 0.99
C LEU A 126 -31.39 -1.37 0.98
N THR A 127 -32.13 -1.09 2.05
CA THR A 127 -32.90 0.12 2.30
C THR A 127 -32.93 0.40 3.81
N PHE A 128 -33.10 1.66 4.20
CA PHE A 128 -33.45 2.00 5.57
C PHE A 128 -34.94 1.81 5.87
#